data_AF-A0A1B6APJ6-F1
#
_entry.id   AF-A0A1B6APJ6-F1
#
_cell.length_a   1.000
_cell.length_b   1.000
_cell.length_c   1.000
_cell.angle_alpha   90.00
_cell.angle_beta   90.00
_cell.angle_gamma   90.00
#
_symmetry.space_group_name_H-M   'P 1'
#
loop_
_entity.id
_entity.type
_entity.pdbx_description
1 polymer ?
#
loop_
_entity_poly.entity_id
_entity_poly.type
_entity_poly.pdbx_seq_one_letter_code
_entity_poly.pdbx_strand_id
1 'polypeptide(L)'
;MVLRTSALSRMAHTVDGAVVAFQADQFDAAAHSGWSVLVTGRAALVTDPREKARLRAAGLRSWAAVADEAFIRITPELVDGRILQGHGPAEQVGGCFSVSVRAAETT
;
A
#
# COMPACT_ATOMS: atom_id res chain seq x y z
N MET A 1 -4.19 3.19 -7.57
CA MET A 1 -3.73 1.82 -7.24
C MET A 1 -4.90 0.98 -6.69
N VAL A 2 -4.75 -0.33 -6.61
CA VAL A 2 -5.74 -1.22 -5.96
C VAL A 2 -5.05 -2.07 -4.89
N LEU A 3 -5.68 -2.16 -3.72
CA LEU A 3 -5.27 -3.01 -2.62
C LEU A 3 -6.26 -4.16 -2.44
N ARG A 4 -5.75 -5.34 -2.09
CA ARG A 4 -6.55 -6.52 -1.73
C ARG A 4 -6.35 -6.82 -0.25
N THR A 5 -7.45 -6.83 0.50
CA THR A 5 -7.45 -7.07 1.95
C THR A 5 -8.65 -7.93 2.36
N SER A 6 -8.73 -8.30 3.63
CA SER A 6 -9.94 -8.88 4.23
C SER A 6 -11.04 -7.83 4.35
N ALA A 7 -12.26 -8.21 3.94
CA ALA A 7 -13.47 -7.44 4.17
C ALA A 7 -13.70 -7.20 5.67
N LEU A 8 -13.24 -8.12 6.53
CA LEU A 8 -13.32 -7.99 7.99
C LEU A 8 -12.24 -7.06 8.59
N SER A 9 -11.28 -6.59 7.78
CA SER A 9 -10.24 -5.69 8.29
C SER A 9 -10.85 -4.34 8.67
N ARG A 10 -10.35 -3.73 9.76
CA ARG A 10 -10.72 -2.34 10.11
C ARG A 10 -10.52 -1.39 8.92
N MET A 11 -9.42 -1.58 8.19
CA MET A 11 -9.13 -0.79 6.99
C MET A 11 -10.30 -0.82 6.00
N ALA A 12 -10.85 -1.99 5.66
CA ALA A 12 -11.96 -2.10 4.73
C ALA A 12 -13.23 -1.35 5.18
N HIS A 13 -13.45 -1.19 6.49
CA HIS A 13 -14.61 -0.50 7.04
C HIS A 13 -14.42 1.01 7.19
N THR A 14 -13.18 1.47 7.35
CA THR A 14 -12.88 2.87 7.71
C THR A 14 -12.47 3.73 6.53
N VAL A 15 -11.92 3.13 5.46
CA VAL A 15 -11.31 3.91 4.36
C VAL A 15 -12.27 4.27 3.24
N ASP A 16 -13.50 3.76 3.22
CA ASP A 16 -14.43 4.06 2.12
C ASP A 16 -14.83 5.54 2.12
N GLY A 17 -14.49 6.25 1.04
CA GLY A 17 -14.69 7.69 0.91
C GLY A 17 -13.65 8.56 1.62
N ALA A 18 -12.73 7.96 2.40
CA ALA A 18 -11.71 8.69 3.13
C ALA A 18 -10.53 9.09 2.23
N VAL A 19 -9.86 10.19 2.57
CA VAL A 19 -8.51 10.45 2.08
C VAL A 19 -7.57 9.52 2.85
N VAL A 20 -6.69 8.82 2.15
CA VAL A 20 -5.70 7.91 2.73
C VAL A 20 -4.30 8.27 2.29
N ALA A 21 -3.34 7.93 3.14
CA ALA A 21 -1.92 7.88 2.82
C ALA A 21 -1.49 6.40 2.73
N PHE A 22 -0.97 6.00 1.58
CA PHE A 22 -0.34 4.71 1.33
C PHE A 22 1.18 4.93 1.24
N GLN A 23 1.94 4.17 2.01
CA GLN A 23 3.40 4.19 1.95
C GLN A 23 3.94 2.82 1.55
N ALA A 24 4.89 2.81 0.63
CA ALA A 24 5.77 1.68 0.37
C ALA A 24 7.21 2.13 0.54
N ASP A 25 8.01 1.33 1.23
CA ASP A 25 9.42 1.63 1.45
C ASP A 25 10.27 0.36 1.42
N GLN A 26 11.52 0.54 1.03
CA GLN A 26 12.54 -0.48 1.10
C GLN A 26 13.83 0.16 1.59
N PHE A 27 14.50 -0.49 2.54
CA PHE A 27 15.82 -0.06 2.98
C PHE A 27 16.81 -1.21 2.97
N ASP A 28 18.05 -0.88 2.60
CA ASP A 28 19.22 -1.71 2.72
C ASP A 28 20.08 -1.12 3.85
N ALA A 29 20.10 -1.82 4.98
CA ALA A 29 20.87 -1.40 6.14
C ALA A 29 22.39 -1.46 5.87
N ALA A 30 22.85 -2.38 5.02
CA ALA A 30 24.26 -2.50 4.66
C ALA A 30 24.72 -1.28 3.87
N ALA A 31 23.98 -0.97 2.81
CA ALA A 31 24.31 0.13 1.91
C ALA A 31 23.87 1.50 2.45
N HIS A 32 23.31 1.57 3.66
CA HIS A 32 22.66 2.76 4.24
C HIS A 32 21.78 3.49 3.22
N SER A 33 21.09 2.73 2.37
CA SER A 33 20.36 3.24 1.22
C SER A 33 18.93 2.71 1.23
N GLY A 34 18.09 3.32 0.42
CA GLY A 34 16.71 2.89 0.31
C GLY A 34 15.86 3.88 -0.44
N TRP A 35 14.57 3.59 -0.47
CA TRP A 35 13.59 4.47 -1.06
C TRP A 35 12.28 4.39 -0.26
N SER A 36 11.50 5.45 -0.35
CA SER A 36 10.14 5.48 0.16
C SER A 36 9.25 6.23 -0.82
N VAL A 37 8.05 5.72 -1.05
CA VAL A 37 6.99 6.37 -1.83
C VAL A 37 5.78 6.54 -0.93
N LEU A 38 5.26 7.77 -0.87
CA LEU A 38 4.01 8.13 -0.22
C LEU A 38 2.99 8.52 -1.29
N VAL A 39 1.82 7.90 -1.25
CA VAL A 39 0.70 8.20 -2.13
C VAL A 39 -0.45 8.68 -1.26
N THR A 40 -0.91 9.90 -1.49
CA THR A 40 -2.11 10.44 -0.87
C THR A 40 -3.24 10.49 -1.90
N GLY A 41 -4.44 10.11 -1.50
CA GLY A 41 -5.61 10.22 -2.37
C GLY A 41 -6.85 9.59 -1.78
N ARG A 42 -7.96 9.67 -2.52
CA ARG A 42 -9.24 9.13 -2.06
C ARG A 42 -9.30 7.62 -2.22
N ALA A 43 -9.66 6.95 -1.13
CA ALA A 43 -9.96 5.53 -1.11
C ALA A 43 -11.45 5.29 -1.32
N ALA A 44 -11.77 4.23 -2.06
CA ALA A 44 -13.13 3.76 -2.26
C ALA A 44 -13.14 2.22 -2.28
N LEU A 45 -14.16 1.64 -1.64
CA LEU A 45 -14.40 0.20 -1.74
C LEU A 45 -14.92 -0.13 -3.14
N VAL A 46 -14.33 -1.13 -3.78
CA VAL A 46 -14.84 -1.64 -5.06
C VAL A 46 -16.06 -2.50 -4.79
N THR A 47 -17.25 -1.98 -5.09
CA THR A 47 -18.53 -2.66 -4.83
C THR A 47 -19.06 -3.40 -6.07
N ASP A 48 -18.76 -2.93 -7.29
CA ASP A 48 -19.20 -3.55 -8.54
C ASP A 48 -18.71 -5.02 -8.64
N PRO A 49 -19.62 -6.01 -8.70
CA PRO A 49 -19.27 -7.41 -8.83
C PRO A 49 -18.44 -7.73 -10.08
N ARG A 50 -18.69 -7.03 -11.20
CA ARG A 50 -17.93 -7.24 -12.45
C ARG A 50 -16.49 -6.79 -12.27
N GLU A 51 -16.29 -5.66 -11.61
CA GLU A 51 -14.96 -5.16 -11.31
C GLU A 51 -14.21 -6.05 -10.32
N LYS A 52 -14.89 -6.52 -9.27
CA LYS A 52 -14.32 -7.50 -8.34
C LYS A 52 -13.85 -8.77 -9.08
N ALA A 53 -14.64 -9.28 -10.03
CA ALA A 53 -14.26 -10.44 -10.84
C ALA A 53 -13.01 -10.17 -11.71
N ARG A 54 -12.93 -8.99 -12.34
CA ARG A 54 -11.74 -8.58 -13.11
C ARG A 54 -10.50 -8.50 -12.22
N LEU A 55 -10.60 -7.91 -11.02
CA LEU A 55 -9.48 -7.78 -10.09
C LEU A 55 -9.01 -9.12 -9.52
N ARG A 56 -9.92 -10.07 -9.29
CA ARG A 56 -9.58 -11.46 -8.97
C ARG A 56 -8.76 -12.12 -10.08
N ALA A 57 -9.23 -11.97 -11.32
CA ALA A 57 -8.57 -12.55 -12.49
C ALA A 57 -7.21 -11.90 -12.79
N ALA A 58 -7.02 -10.62 -12.42
CA ALA A 58 -5.75 -9.90 -12.57
C ALA A 58 -4.61 -10.44 -11.69
N GLY A 59 -4.88 -11.39 -10.79
CA GLY A 59 -3.83 -12.08 -10.03
C GLY A 59 -3.24 -11.26 -8.88
N LEU A 60 -3.94 -10.23 -8.39
CA LEU A 60 -3.57 -9.51 -7.16
C LEU A 60 -3.52 -10.51 -5.99
N ARG A 61 -2.32 -10.89 -5.55
CA ARG A 61 -2.14 -11.84 -4.43
C ARG A 61 -1.99 -11.07 -3.13
N SER A 62 -2.82 -11.41 -2.14
CA SER A 62 -2.57 -11.05 -0.74
C SER A 62 -1.77 -12.17 -0.09
N TRP A 63 -0.78 -11.82 0.73
CA TRP A 63 -0.05 -12.80 1.54
C TRP A 63 -0.88 -13.32 2.72
N ALA A 64 -1.97 -12.61 3.08
CA ALA A 64 -2.96 -13.12 4.01
C ALA A 64 -3.95 -14.03 3.27
N ALA A 65 -4.29 -15.17 3.87
CA ALA A 65 -5.43 -15.96 3.42
C ALA A 65 -6.71 -15.17 3.70
N VAL A 66 -7.34 -14.67 2.64
CA VAL A 66 -8.54 -13.85 2.77
C VAL A 66 -9.75 -14.66 2.30
N ALA A 67 -10.51 -15.21 3.25
CA ALA A 67 -11.75 -15.94 2.94
C ALA A 67 -12.86 -15.01 2.42
N ASP A 68 -12.91 -13.78 2.95
CA ASP A 68 -13.87 -12.75 2.56
C ASP A 68 -13.11 -11.49 2.16
N GLU A 69 -13.03 -11.20 0.86
CA GLU A 69 -12.10 -10.20 0.33
C GLU A 69 -12.76 -8.87 -0.02
N ALA A 70 -12.02 -7.80 0.27
CA ALA A 70 -12.31 -6.45 -0.14
C ALA A 70 -11.20 -5.94 -1.06
N PHE A 71 -11.62 -5.22 -2.10
CA PHE A 71 -10.71 -4.47 -2.97
C PHE A 71 -10.92 -2.99 -2.70
N ILE A 72 -9.85 -2.29 -2.39
CA ILE A 72 -9.85 -0.84 -2.15
C ILE A 72 -9.13 -0.18 -3.32
N ARG A 73 -9.79 0.77 -3.98
CA ARG A 73 -9.18 1.62 -4.99
C ARG A 73 -8.74 2.90 -4.33
N ILE A 74 -7.47 3.27 -4.53
CA ILE A 74 -6.96 4.58 -4.15
C ILE A 74 -6.70 5.35 -5.44
N THR A 75 -7.42 6.44 -5.66
CA THR A 75 -7.16 7.37 -6.76
C THR A 75 -6.08 8.34 -6.29
N PRO A 76 -4.85 8.26 -6.80
CA PRO A 76 -3.76 9.11 -6.34
C PRO A 76 -4.04 10.57 -6.69
N GLU A 77 -3.88 11.45 -5.70
CA GLU A 77 -3.97 12.91 -5.85
C GLU A 77 -2.57 13.54 -5.69
N LEU A 78 -1.75 12.98 -4.81
CA LEU A 78 -0.35 13.35 -4.61
C LEU A 78 0.52 12.10 -4.52
N VAL A 79 1.70 12.14 -5.13
CA VAL A 79 2.70 11.08 -5.07
C VAL A 79 4.06 11.71 -4.78
N ASP A 80 4.61 11.40 -3.62
CA ASP A 80 5.93 11.86 -3.19
C ASP A 80 6.89 10.68 -3.08
N GLY A 81 8.11 10.88 -3.57
CA GLY A 81 9.17 9.87 -3.55
C GLY A 81 10.44 10.41 -2.92
N ARG A 82 11.12 9.59 -2.13
CA ARG A 82 12.44 9.91 -1.57
C ARG A 82 13.40 8.75 -1.81
N ILE A 83 14.62 9.09 -2.23
CA ILE A 83 15.75 8.16 -2.34
C ILE A 83 16.74 8.51 -1.22
N LEU A 84 17.21 7.50 -0.52
CA LEU A 84 18.25 7.58 0.49
C LEU A 84 19.49 6.88 -0.06
N GLN A 85 20.65 7.55 -0.02
CA GLN A 85 21.92 6.97 -0.44
C GLN A 85 22.89 7.01 0.73
N GLY A 86 23.47 5.86 1.03
CA GLY A 86 24.44 5.71 2.09
C GLY A 86 25.82 6.21 1.68
N HIS A 87 26.53 6.79 2.64
CA HIS A 87 27.92 7.19 2.50
C HIS A 87 28.80 6.26 3.35
N GLY A 88 29.06 5.03 2.89
CA GLY A 88 29.90 4.06 3.62
C GLY A 88 29.93 2.65 3.00
N PRO A 89 30.96 1.83 3.32
CA PRO A 89 31.10 0.48 2.75
C PRO A 89 30.01 -0.47 3.27
N ALA A 90 29.40 -1.23 2.36
CA ALA A 90 28.26 -2.10 2.65
C ALA A 90 28.69 -3.46 3.23
N GLU A 91 28.23 -3.78 4.44
CA GLU A 91 28.33 -5.11 5.04
C GLU A 91 26.97 -5.81 5.02
N GLN A 92 26.83 -6.92 4.28
CA GLN A 92 25.54 -7.47 3.89
C GLN A 92 24.65 -7.90 5.06
N VAL A 93 23.53 -7.18 5.23
CA VAL A 93 22.38 -7.57 6.05
C VAL A 93 21.13 -7.33 5.20
N GLY A 94 20.22 -8.33 5.16
CA GLY A 94 19.11 -8.38 4.21
C GLY A 94 18.23 -7.14 4.18
N GLY A 95 17.84 -6.72 2.97
CA GLY A 95 16.94 -5.58 2.75
C GLY A 95 15.56 -5.81 3.36
N CYS A 96 15.01 -4.76 3.97
CA CYS A 96 13.67 -4.76 4.55
C CYS A 96 12.70 -4.02 3.62
N PHE A 97 11.50 -4.56 3.45
CA PHE A 97 10.42 -3.95 2.69
C PHE A 97 9.20 -3.79 3.58
N SER A 98 8.59 -2.61 3.57
CA SER A 98 7.41 -2.28 4.36
C SER A 98 6.35 -1.62 3.49
N VAL A 99 5.08 -1.92 3.79
CA VAL A 99 3.90 -1.26 3.21
C VAL A 99 2.94 -0.92 4.33
N SER A 100 2.44 0.32 4.33
CA SER A 100 1.44 0.76 5.31
C SER A 100 0.38 1.64 4.67
N VAL A 101 -0.82 1.64 5.26
CA VAL A 101 -1.95 2.46 4.82
C VAL A 101 -2.59 3.07 6.05
N ARG A 102 -2.84 4.37 6.02
CA ARG A 102 -3.50 5.12 7.11
C ARG A 102 -4.53 6.05 6.51
N ALA A 103 -5.65 6.24 7.22
CA ALA A 103 -6.54 7.37 6.92
C ALA A 103 -5.76 8.67 7.15
N ALA A 104 -5.87 9.62 6.22
CA ALA A 104 -5.35 10.95 6.43
C ALA A 104 -6.30 11.67 7.39
N GLU A 105 -5.77 12.20 8.48
CA GLU A 105 -6.53 13.10 9.34
C GLU A 105 -6.84 14.35 8.50
N THR A 106 -8.13 14.59 8.29
CA THR A 106 -8.57 15.79 7.57
C THR A 106 -8.59 16.91 8.61
N THR A 107 -7.69 17.89 8.48
CA THR A 107 -7.71 19.12 9.30
C THR A 107 -8.92 19.97 8.92
#